data_AF-A0A2K4WJV5-F1
#
_entry.id   AF-A0A2K4WJV5-F1
#
_cell.length_a   1.000
_cell.length_b   1.000
_cell.length_c   1.000
_cell.angle_alpha   90.00
_cell.angle_beta   90.00
_cell.angle_gamma   90.00
#
_symmetry.space_group_name_H-M   'P 1'
#
loop_
_entity.id
_entity.type
_entity.pdbx_description
1 polymer ?
#
loop_
_entity_poly.entity_id
_entity_poly.type
_entity_poly.pdbx_seq_one_letter_code
_entity_poly.pdbx_strand_id
1 'polypeptide(L)'
;MQTSDCQDTDGHHSAYNAASAEQPLTSWRPGEPIPRPDVVLFEEFENYRENPPEGLEIDDVELIWWLVAANFTYQSLRKKLIQVVAQRRDWGCFIFSPIADLDRNGRYPTPIIDLLIDVLPTGSLMSVDSEDYRDAEEPCEVMGSFIIQNEIWHDLTWTALGLAPVAMLPDHLRDARFSGDLGG
;
A
#
# COMPACT_ATOMS: atom_id res chain seq x y z
N MET A 1 -13.96 63.97 16.60
CA MET A 1 -14.06 63.72 15.15
C MET A 1 -13.18 62.50 14.84
N GLN A 2 -13.84 61.42 14.39
CA GLN A 2 -13.34 60.28 13.59
C GLN A 2 -12.07 59.51 14.03
N THR A 3 -12.35 58.39 14.72
CA THR A 3 -11.93 56.99 14.46
C THR A 3 -10.76 56.71 13.50
N SER A 4 -9.82 55.88 13.97
CA SER A 4 -9.44 54.67 13.22
C SER A 4 -9.04 53.57 14.20
N ASP A 5 -9.92 52.58 14.29
CA ASP A 5 -9.70 51.24 14.85
C ASP A 5 -8.85 50.38 13.91
N CYS A 6 -8.50 49.20 14.44
CA CYS A 6 -8.11 47.95 13.76
C CYS A 6 -6.62 47.76 13.48
N GLN A 7 -5.98 46.62 13.77
CA GLN A 7 -6.42 45.35 14.35
C GLN A 7 -5.15 44.54 14.66
N ASP A 8 -5.10 43.93 15.84
CA ASP A 8 -4.33 42.71 16.07
C ASP A 8 -4.80 41.67 15.06
N THR A 9 -3.90 41.15 14.21
CA THR A 9 -4.19 39.92 13.47
C THR A 9 -3.66 38.75 14.27
N ASP A 10 -4.60 38.24 15.07
CA ASP A 10 -4.75 36.87 15.53
C ASP A 10 -3.96 35.84 14.72
N GLY A 11 -3.30 34.96 15.49
CA GLY A 11 -2.89 33.67 15.00
C GLY A 11 -4.11 32.88 14.52
N HIS A 12 -4.03 32.37 13.30
CA HIS A 12 -4.75 31.19 12.85
C HIS A 12 -3.99 30.58 11.68
N HIS A 13 -4.14 29.27 11.53
CA HIS A 13 -3.53 28.40 10.53
C HIS A 13 -2.16 27.81 10.87
N SER A 14 -2.16 26.88 11.83
CA SER A 14 -1.85 25.49 11.46
C SER A 14 -2.38 24.51 12.53
N ALA A 15 -3.70 24.51 12.71
CA ALA A 15 -4.42 23.45 13.45
C ALA A 15 -4.89 22.32 12.51
N TYR A 16 -4.41 22.29 11.27
CA TYR A 16 -4.65 21.22 10.33
C TYR A 16 -3.52 20.19 10.49
N ASN A 17 -3.81 19.12 11.22
CA ASN A 17 -3.21 17.76 11.12
C ASN A 17 -3.01 17.03 12.46
N ALA A 18 -3.47 17.58 13.59
CA ALA A 18 -3.52 16.80 14.83
C ALA A 18 -4.71 15.81 14.88
N ALA A 19 -5.78 16.05 14.12
CA ALA A 19 -7.01 15.24 14.14
C ALA A 19 -6.98 13.99 13.23
N SER A 20 -5.94 13.80 12.41
CA SER A 20 -5.88 12.73 11.40
C SER A 20 -5.04 11.51 11.83
N ALA A 21 -4.52 11.50 13.07
CA ALA A 21 -3.60 10.47 13.55
C ALA A 21 -4.29 9.22 14.13
N GLU A 22 -5.60 9.29 14.39
CA GLU A 22 -6.33 8.25 15.14
C GLU A 22 -7.29 7.41 14.29
N GLN A 23 -7.56 7.79 13.04
CA GLN A 23 -8.46 7.04 12.19
C GLN A 23 -7.72 5.90 11.45
N PRO A 24 -8.39 4.76 11.24
CA PRO A 24 -7.87 3.73 10.34
C PRO A 24 -7.67 4.26 8.93
N LEU A 25 -6.78 3.62 8.18
CA LEU A 25 -6.43 3.99 6.81
C LEU A 25 -7.58 3.86 5.81
N THR A 26 -8.64 3.14 6.16
CA THR A 26 -9.86 3.06 5.36
C THR A 26 -11.10 2.98 6.24
N SER A 27 -12.24 3.43 5.71
CA SER A 27 -13.54 3.25 6.35
C SER A 27 -14.19 1.90 6.04
N TRP A 28 -13.62 1.11 5.11
CA TRP A 28 -14.10 -0.23 4.78
C TRP A 28 -14.08 -1.16 6.00
N ARG A 29 -15.03 -2.09 6.05
CA ARG A 29 -15.17 -3.04 7.17
C ARG A 29 -15.12 -4.49 6.69
N PRO A 30 -14.49 -5.40 7.45
CA PRO A 30 -14.52 -6.83 7.18
C PRO A 30 -15.96 -7.35 7.03
N GLY A 31 -16.20 -8.14 5.98
CA GLY A 31 -17.53 -8.68 5.64
C GLY A 31 -18.33 -7.81 4.68
N GLU A 32 -17.94 -6.55 4.46
CA GLU A 32 -18.45 -5.75 3.35
C GLU A 32 -17.67 -6.09 2.06
N PRO A 33 -18.30 -5.97 0.87
CA PRO A 33 -17.58 -6.10 -0.38
C PRO A 33 -16.40 -5.12 -0.44
N ILE A 34 -15.22 -5.60 -0.83
CA ILE A 34 -14.05 -4.75 -1.04
C ILE A 34 -14.36 -3.76 -2.18
N PRO A 35 -14.10 -2.46 -2.00
CA PRO A 35 -14.26 -1.47 -3.06
C PRO A 35 -13.45 -1.88 -4.29
N ARG A 36 -14.14 -1.96 -5.44
CA ARG A 36 -13.49 -2.22 -6.73
C ARG A 36 -13.24 -0.89 -7.43
N PRO A 37 -12.05 -0.67 -8.01
CA PRO A 37 -11.80 0.53 -8.79
C PRO A 37 -12.64 0.50 -10.08
N ASP A 38 -12.95 1.69 -10.61
CA ASP A 38 -13.67 1.81 -11.89
C ASP A 38 -12.85 1.25 -13.06
N VAL A 39 -11.53 1.26 -12.93
CA VAL A 39 -10.58 0.67 -13.87
C VAL A 39 -9.65 -0.25 -13.09
N VAL A 40 -9.61 -1.53 -13.46
CA VAL A 40 -8.68 -2.50 -12.90
C VAL A 40 -7.48 -2.60 -13.86
N LEU A 41 -6.31 -2.18 -13.39
CA LEU A 41 -5.09 -2.26 -14.20
C LEU A 41 -4.77 -3.71 -14.57
N PHE A 42 -4.42 -3.94 -15.84
CA PHE A 42 -3.93 -5.23 -16.34
C PHE A 42 -4.90 -6.40 -16.13
N GLU A 43 -6.21 -6.14 -16.08
CA GLU A 43 -7.25 -7.17 -15.87
C GLU A 43 -7.23 -8.31 -16.90
N GLU A 44 -6.75 -8.04 -18.10
CA GLU A 44 -6.61 -9.03 -19.16
C GLU A 44 -5.46 -10.02 -18.93
N PHE A 45 -4.57 -9.75 -17.96
CA PHE A 45 -3.43 -10.58 -17.63
C PHE A 45 -3.69 -11.41 -16.37
N GLU A 46 -3.08 -12.59 -16.32
CA GLU A 46 -3.11 -13.43 -15.13
C GLU A 46 -2.62 -12.65 -13.91
N ASN A 47 -3.42 -12.71 -12.83
CA ASN A 47 -3.16 -12.01 -11.57
C ASN A 47 -2.80 -10.52 -11.73
N TYR A 48 -3.28 -9.85 -12.77
CA TYR A 48 -2.99 -8.42 -13.01
C TYR A 48 -1.49 -8.14 -13.18
N ARG A 49 -0.72 -9.14 -13.66
CA ARG A 49 0.76 -9.14 -13.70
C ARG A 49 1.43 -9.06 -12.33
N GLU A 50 0.67 -9.30 -11.27
CA GLU A 50 1.19 -9.46 -9.94
C GLU A 50 1.57 -10.92 -9.68
N ASN A 51 2.74 -11.13 -9.07
CA ASN A 51 3.10 -12.44 -8.54
C ASN A 51 2.85 -12.43 -7.03
N PRO A 52 1.77 -13.05 -6.53
CA PRO A 52 1.51 -13.11 -5.09
C PRO A 52 2.58 -13.97 -4.38
N PRO A 53 2.74 -13.81 -3.05
CA PRO A 53 3.66 -14.63 -2.27
C PRO A 53 3.28 -16.12 -2.35
N GLU A 54 4.27 -17.01 -2.23
CA GLU A 54 4.04 -18.45 -2.32
C GLU A 54 2.96 -18.92 -1.33
N GLY A 55 1.93 -19.61 -1.84
CA GLY A 55 0.83 -20.12 -1.03
C GLY A 55 -0.28 -19.10 -0.73
N LEU A 56 -0.22 -17.89 -1.28
CA LEU A 56 -1.30 -16.92 -1.26
C LEU A 56 -1.86 -16.70 -2.68
N GLU A 57 -3.18 -16.58 -2.78
CA GLU A 57 -3.84 -16.12 -4.01
C GLU A 57 -3.87 -14.59 -4.07
N ILE A 58 -4.05 -14.00 -5.25
CA ILE A 58 -4.10 -12.53 -5.39
C ILE A 58 -5.22 -11.89 -4.55
N ASP A 59 -6.36 -12.58 -4.43
CA ASP A 59 -7.49 -12.13 -3.61
C ASP A 59 -7.16 -12.20 -2.11
N ASP A 60 -6.24 -13.09 -1.70
CA ASP A 60 -5.76 -13.13 -0.32
C ASP A 60 -4.89 -11.92 0.00
N VAL A 61 -3.99 -11.57 -0.91
CA VAL A 61 -3.13 -10.39 -0.79
C VAL A 61 -3.99 -9.12 -0.67
N GLU A 62 -5.01 -9.00 -1.53
CA GLU A 62 -5.99 -7.91 -1.45
C GLU A 62 -6.67 -7.87 -0.07
N LEU A 63 -7.24 -8.98 0.36
CA LEU A 63 -7.95 -9.05 1.64
C LEU A 63 -7.04 -8.68 2.81
N ILE A 64 -5.81 -9.19 2.84
CA ILE A 64 -4.82 -8.89 3.90
C ILE A 64 -4.60 -7.38 4.00
N TRP A 65 -4.35 -6.70 2.88
CA TRP A 65 -4.08 -5.26 2.90
C TRP A 65 -5.31 -4.42 3.25
N TRP A 66 -6.51 -4.83 2.83
CA TRP A 66 -7.76 -4.18 3.27
C TRP A 66 -8.03 -4.38 4.76
N LEU A 67 -7.79 -5.58 5.30
CA LEU A 67 -7.89 -5.85 6.74
C LEU A 67 -6.89 -5.00 7.55
N VAL A 68 -5.64 -4.91 7.09
CA VAL A 68 -4.63 -4.08 7.75
C VAL A 68 -5.02 -2.60 7.69
N ALA A 69 -5.45 -2.10 6.53
CA ALA A 69 -5.88 -0.71 6.40
C ALA A 69 -7.06 -0.38 7.32
N ALA A 70 -8.01 -1.28 7.49
CA ALA A 70 -9.18 -1.08 8.35
C ALA A 70 -8.86 -1.10 9.86
N ASN A 71 -7.69 -1.62 10.25
CA ASN A 71 -7.31 -1.81 11.65
C ASN A 71 -6.12 -0.98 12.11
N PHE A 72 -5.41 -0.33 11.19
CA PHE A 72 -4.21 0.44 11.50
C PHE A 72 -4.34 1.89 11.06
N THR A 73 -3.74 2.78 11.85
CA THR A 73 -3.52 4.16 11.46
C THR A 73 -2.23 4.25 10.64
N TYR A 74 -2.08 5.29 9.84
CA TYR A 74 -0.89 5.51 9.01
C TYR A 74 0.40 5.41 9.82
N GLN A 75 0.48 6.11 10.94
CA GLN A 75 1.69 6.18 11.76
C GLN A 75 2.01 4.85 12.46
N SER A 76 0.99 4.07 12.86
CA SER A 76 1.23 2.79 13.52
C SER A 76 1.67 1.72 12.52
N LEU A 77 1.09 1.68 11.32
CA LEU A 77 1.52 0.79 10.25
C LEU A 77 2.91 1.16 9.74
N ARG A 78 3.18 2.46 9.52
CA ARG A 78 4.49 2.97 9.08
C ARG A 78 5.63 2.47 9.95
N LYS A 79 5.48 2.55 11.28
CA LYS A 79 6.49 2.08 12.25
C LYS A 79 6.79 0.59 12.10
N LYS A 80 5.80 -0.21 11.74
CA LYS A 80 5.93 -1.67 11.57
C LYS A 80 6.60 -1.99 10.23
N LEU A 81 6.15 -1.38 9.13
CA LEU A 81 6.71 -1.67 7.80
C LEU A 81 8.17 -1.22 7.68
N ILE A 82 8.55 -0.07 8.25
CA ILE A 82 9.94 0.40 8.23
C ILE A 82 10.90 -0.60 8.88
N GLN A 83 10.47 -1.34 9.90
CA GLN A 83 11.32 -2.35 10.54
C GLN A 83 11.63 -3.50 9.58
N VAL A 84 10.67 -3.92 8.76
CA VAL A 84 10.86 -4.95 7.73
C VAL A 84 11.83 -4.45 6.67
N VAL A 85 11.60 -3.23 6.16
CA VAL A 85 12.46 -2.59 5.14
C VAL A 85 13.90 -2.47 5.65
N ALA A 86 14.10 -2.09 6.91
CA ALA A 86 15.43 -1.91 7.49
C ALA A 86 16.20 -3.22 7.74
N GLN A 87 15.51 -4.37 7.81
CA GLN A 87 16.15 -5.68 8.01
C GLN A 87 16.72 -6.24 6.72
N ARG A 88 16.24 -5.78 5.55
CA ARG A 88 16.77 -6.18 4.25
C ARG A 88 18.13 -5.57 3.97
N ARG A 89 19.06 -6.44 3.57
CA ARG A 89 20.43 -6.06 3.15
C ARG A 89 20.64 -6.13 1.65
N ASP A 90 19.80 -6.90 0.96
CA ASP A 90 19.85 -7.12 -0.48
C ASP A 90 18.44 -7.17 -1.06
N TRP A 91 18.31 -6.63 -2.27
CA TRP A 91 17.09 -6.49 -3.04
C TRP A 91 17.23 -7.35 -4.30
N GLY A 92 17.66 -8.60 -4.13
CA GLY A 92 18.28 -9.44 -5.17
C GLY A 92 17.40 -9.86 -6.36
N CYS A 93 16.10 -9.56 -6.34
CA CYS A 93 15.19 -9.90 -7.44
C CYS A 93 14.79 -8.68 -8.28
N PHE A 94 15.07 -8.69 -9.58
CA PHE A 94 14.67 -7.63 -10.52
C PHE A 94 13.27 -7.84 -11.11
N ILE A 95 12.42 -8.65 -10.46
CA ILE A 95 11.04 -8.86 -10.88
C ILE A 95 10.16 -7.86 -10.13
N PHE A 96 9.34 -7.15 -10.90
CA PHE A 96 8.43 -6.14 -10.41
C PHE A 96 6.99 -6.48 -10.79
N SER A 97 6.07 -6.06 -9.94
CA SER A 97 4.64 -6.21 -10.14
C SER A 97 3.95 -4.84 -10.02
N PRO A 98 3.00 -4.52 -10.91
CA PRO A 98 2.20 -3.31 -10.79
C PRO A 98 1.19 -3.45 -9.66
N ILE A 99 1.11 -2.44 -8.78
CA ILE A 99 0.18 -2.47 -7.62
C ILE A 99 -0.84 -1.34 -7.63
N ALA A 100 -0.61 -0.28 -8.40
CA ALA A 100 -1.52 0.85 -8.55
C ALA A 100 -1.22 1.65 -9.83
N ASP A 101 -2.17 2.46 -10.30
CA ASP A 101 -1.93 3.46 -11.34
C ASP A 101 -1.15 4.66 -10.80
N LEU A 102 -0.74 5.59 -11.66
CA LEU A 102 -0.01 6.79 -11.23
C LEU A 102 -0.83 7.74 -10.33
N ASP A 103 -2.15 7.59 -10.30
CA ASP A 103 -3.06 8.29 -9.40
C ASP A 103 -3.29 7.53 -8.08
N ARG A 104 -2.59 6.40 -7.89
CA ARG A 104 -2.64 5.49 -6.72
C ARG A 104 -3.97 4.76 -6.56
N ASN A 105 -4.75 4.64 -7.63
CA ASN A 105 -5.92 3.78 -7.69
C ASN A 105 -5.49 2.36 -8.04
N GLY A 106 -6.26 1.39 -7.56
CA GLY A 106 -6.01 -0.01 -7.86
C GLY A 106 -6.80 -0.91 -6.93
N ARG A 107 -6.30 -2.14 -6.80
CA ARG A 107 -6.88 -3.20 -5.95
C ARG A 107 -6.69 -2.91 -4.46
N TYR A 108 -5.58 -2.26 -4.11
CA TYR A 108 -5.22 -1.99 -2.73
C TYR A 108 -5.72 -0.62 -2.26
N PRO A 109 -5.94 -0.41 -0.95
CA PRO A 109 -6.32 0.90 -0.44
C PRO A 109 -5.28 1.96 -0.80
N THR A 110 -5.71 3.10 -1.37
CA THR A 110 -4.82 4.22 -1.72
C THR A 110 -3.88 4.63 -0.58
N PRO A 111 -4.32 4.72 0.70
CA PRO A 111 -3.42 5.08 1.78
C PRO A 111 -2.33 4.03 2.09
N ILE A 112 -2.49 2.78 1.65
CA ILE A 112 -1.42 1.78 1.67
C ILE A 112 -0.39 2.09 0.58
N ILE A 113 -0.83 2.43 -0.63
CA ILE A 113 0.07 2.84 -1.72
C ILE A 113 0.90 4.06 -1.32
N ASP A 114 0.25 5.10 -0.78
CA ASP A 114 0.93 6.29 -0.24
C ASP A 114 1.97 5.89 0.83
N LEU A 115 1.60 4.99 1.73
CA LEU A 115 2.51 4.52 2.78
C LEU A 115 3.72 3.79 2.20
N LEU A 116 3.53 2.96 1.18
CA LEU A 116 4.62 2.22 0.55
C LEU A 116 5.59 3.17 -0.16
N ILE A 117 5.09 4.21 -0.83
CA ILE A 117 5.90 5.28 -1.43
C ILE A 117 6.77 5.96 -0.36
N ASP A 118 6.21 6.20 0.83
CA ASP A 118 6.90 6.88 1.93
C ASP A 118 7.98 6.05 2.62
N VAL A 119 7.85 4.72 2.64
CA VAL A 119 8.73 3.85 3.45
C VAL A 119 9.72 3.03 2.64
N LEU A 120 9.44 2.80 1.36
CA LEU A 120 10.31 2.01 0.50
C LEU A 120 11.47 2.84 -0.04
N PRO A 121 12.67 2.24 -0.15
CA PRO A 121 13.79 2.91 -0.78
C PRO A 121 13.54 3.07 -2.29
N THR A 122 14.18 4.09 -2.87
CA THR A 122 14.20 4.30 -4.32
C THR A 122 14.68 3.03 -5.03
N GLY A 123 13.95 2.61 -6.05
CA GLY A 123 14.24 1.41 -6.83
C GLY A 123 13.45 0.17 -6.40
N SER A 124 12.96 0.10 -5.16
CA SER A 124 12.07 -0.99 -4.71
C SER A 124 10.60 -0.73 -5.01
N LEU A 125 10.22 0.55 -5.10
CA LEU A 125 8.94 1.02 -5.65
C LEU A 125 9.24 2.18 -6.61
N MET A 126 8.67 2.14 -7.80
CA MET A 126 8.92 3.14 -8.85
C MET A 126 7.64 3.44 -9.61
N SER A 127 7.46 4.69 -10.02
CA SER A 127 6.49 5.07 -11.06
C SER A 127 7.07 4.77 -12.43
N VAL A 128 6.26 4.23 -13.33
CA VAL A 128 6.60 4.00 -14.74
C VAL A 128 5.78 4.96 -15.58
N ASP A 129 6.30 6.16 -15.86
CA ASP A 129 5.61 7.15 -16.70
C ASP A 129 5.95 6.93 -18.17
N SER A 130 5.00 7.24 -19.04
CA SER A 130 5.17 7.37 -20.49
C SER A 130 6.36 8.24 -20.90
N GLU A 131 6.66 9.27 -20.10
CA GLU A 131 7.76 10.20 -20.42
C GLU A 131 9.14 9.59 -20.24
N ASP A 132 9.25 8.51 -19.45
CA ASP A 132 10.50 7.77 -19.23
C ASP A 132 10.85 6.86 -20.43
N TYR A 133 9.89 6.60 -21.33
CA TYR A 133 10.01 5.65 -22.43
C TYR A 133 9.65 6.24 -23.81
N ARG A 134 9.68 7.56 -23.98
CA ARG A 134 9.35 8.22 -25.27
C ARG A 134 10.14 7.68 -26.47
N ASP A 135 11.38 7.24 -26.23
CA ASP A 135 12.30 6.75 -27.25
C ASP A 135 12.41 5.21 -27.26
N ALA A 136 11.59 4.49 -26.48
CA ALA A 136 11.60 3.03 -26.46
C ALA A 136 10.95 2.46 -27.73
N GLU A 137 11.62 1.50 -28.38
CA GLU A 137 11.10 0.84 -29.60
C GLU A 137 9.85 0.00 -29.31
N GLU A 138 9.69 -0.47 -28.08
CA GLU A 138 8.53 -1.22 -27.60
C GLU A 138 7.95 -0.56 -26.34
N PRO A 139 6.61 -0.45 -26.24
CA PRO A 139 5.96 0.11 -25.06
C PRO A 139 6.22 -0.77 -23.83
N CYS A 140 6.62 -0.15 -22.72
CA CYS A 140 6.74 -0.86 -21.45
C CYS A 140 5.37 -1.42 -21.03
N GLU A 141 5.28 -2.72 -20.82
CA GLU A 141 3.99 -3.39 -20.57
C GLU A 141 3.33 -3.02 -19.24
N VAL A 142 4.05 -2.33 -18.35
CA VAL A 142 3.57 -1.83 -17.05
C VAL A 142 3.52 -0.30 -17.01
N MET A 143 3.56 0.36 -18.18
CA MET A 143 3.48 1.82 -18.29
C MET A 143 2.19 2.37 -17.66
N GLY A 144 2.30 3.51 -16.98
CA GLY A 144 1.20 4.15 -16.28
C GLY A 144 0.92 3.56 -14.89
N SER A 145 1.88 2.84 -14.28
CA SER A 145 1.70 2.21 -12.98
C SER A 145 2.83 2.48 -12.00
N PHE A 146 2.52 2.35 -10.70
CA PHE A 146 3.52 2.09 -9.67
C PHE A 146 3.82 0.60 -9.64
N ILE A 147 5.09 0.28 -9.85
CA ILE A 147 5.61 -1.08 -9.76
C ILE A 147 6.41 -1.26 -8.47
N ILE A 148 6.21 -2.39 -7.81
CA ILE A 148 6.94 -2.80 -6.61
C ILE A 148 7.75 -4.05 -6.90
N GLN A 149 8.94 -4.10 -6.31
CA GLN A 149 9.77 -5.29 -6.36
C GLN A 149 9.12 -6.44 -5.60
N ASN A 150 9.05 -7.62 -6.22
CA ASN A 150 8.23 -8.73 -5.70
C ASN A 150 8.73 -9.23 -4.35
N GLU A 151 10.04 -9.32 -4.18
CA GLU A 151 10.64 -9.81 -2.94
C GLU A 151 10.25 -8.96 -1.70
N ILE A 152 10.27 -7.63 -1.81
CA ILE A 152 9.83 -6.78 -0.70
C ILE A 152 8.31 -6.80 -0.56
N TRP A 153 7.59 -6.87 -1.68
CA TRP A 153 6.14 -6.98 -1.64
C TRP A 153 5.69 -8.24 -0.89
N HIS A 154 6.41 -9.35 -1.08
CA HIS A 154 6.16 -10.60 -0.38
C HIS A 154 6.43 -10.49 1.11
N ASP A 155 7.59 -9.96 1.50
CA ASP A 155 7.93 -9.78 2.93
C ASP A 155 6.94 -8.85 3.65
N LEU A 156 6.53 -7.76 2.98
CA LEU A 156 5.55 -6.84 3.52
C LEU A 156 4.16 -7.48 3.62
N THR A 157 3.76 -8.30 2.64
CA THR A 157 2.48 -9.00 2.66
C THR A 157 2.43 -10.06 3.76
N TRP A 158 3.50 -10.84 3.96
CA TRP A 158 3.60 -11.77 5.09
C TRP A 158 3.57 -11.05 6.44
N THR A 159 4.26 -9.91 6.53
CA THR A 159 4.19 -9.06 7.72
C THR A 159 2.75 -8.56 7.94
N ALA A 160 2.08 -8.09 6.88
CA ALA A 160 0.71 -7.63 6.93
C ALA A 160 -0.26 -8.73 7.40
N LEU A 161 -0.08 -9.98 6.94
CA LEU A 161 -0.84 -11.13 7.42
C LEU A 161 -0.64 -11.37 8.93
N GLY A 162 0.60 -11.24 9.41
CA GLY A 162 0.92 -11.28 10.84
C GLY A 162 0.30 -10.15 11.65
N LEU A 163 -0.02 -9.01 11.02
CA LEU A 163 -0.67 -7.87 11.65
C LEU A 163 -2.20 -7.92 11.60
N ALA A 164 -2.77 -8.61 10.60
CA ALA A 164 -4.21 -8.70 10.42
C ALA A 164 -4.89 -9.34 11.65
N PRO A 165 -6.12 -8.91 12.03
CA PRO A 165 -6.82 -9.54 13.16
C PRO A 165 -7.21 -10.99 12.83
N VAL A 166 -6.72 -11.94 13.64
CA VAL A 166 -6.94 -13.38 13.41
C VAL A 166 -8.42 -13.75 13.29
N ALA A 167 -9.29 -13.12 14.09
CA ALA A 167 -10.73 -13.37 14.06
C ALA A 167 -11.42 -12.96 12.74
N MET A 168 -10.75 -12.17 11.90
CA MET A 168 -11.25 -11.68 10.61
C MET A 168 -10.62 -12.38 9.41
N LEU A 169 -9.66 -13.29 9.65
CA LEU A 169 -9.01 -14.06 8.60
C LEU A 169 -9.82 -15.33 8.27
N PRO A 170 -10.02 -15.63 6.97
CA PRO A 170 -10.46 -16.95 6.52
C PRO A 170 -9.55 -18.07 7.04
N ASP A 171 -10.08 -19.29 7.13
CA ASP A 171 -9.41 -20.46 7.69
C ASP A 171 -8.04 -20.70 7.06
N HIS A 172 -7.94 -20.66 5.74
CA HIS A 172 -6.67 -20.90 5.04
C HIS A 172 -5.60 -19.83 5.32
N LEU A 173 -6.00 -18.56 5.52
CA LEU A 173 -5.05 -17.50 5.90
C LEU A 173 -4.64 -17.56 7.37
N ARG A 174 -5.52 -18.06 8.24
CA ARG A 174 -5.14 -18.39 9.62
C ARG A 174 -4.09 -19.49 9.62
N ASP A 175 -4.32 -20.55 8.85
CA ASP A 175 -3.39 -21.68 8.74
C ASP A 175 -2.05 -21.25 8.13
N ALA A 176 -2.07 -20.43 7.07
CA ALA A 176 -0.86 -19.88 6.45
C ALA A 176 -0.03 -19.06 7.45
N ARG A 177 -0.69 -18.19 8.23
CA ARG A 177 -0.05 -17.39 9.28
C ARG A 177 0.62 -18.27 10.33
N PHE A 178 -0.10 -19.27 10.86
CA PHE A 178 0.46 -20.14 11.91
C PHE A 178 1.54 -21.09 11.39
N SER A 179 1.46 -21.50 10.13
CA SER A 179 2.50 -22.32 9.50
C SER A 179 3.81 -21.54 9.34
N GLY A 180 3.73 -20.25 9.00
CA GLY A 180 4.89 -19.35 8.96
C GLY A 180 5.54 -19.15 10.34
N ASP A 181 4.74 -19.09 11.42
CA ASP A 181 5.23 -18.93 12.80
C ASP A 181 5.94 -20.19 13.34
N LEU A 182 5.70 -21.37 12.76
CA LEU A 182 6.27 -22.65 13.21
C LEU A 182 7.52 -23.08 12.43
N GLY A 183 7.91 -22.35 11.38
CA GLY A 183 9.05 -22.65 10.51
C GLY A 183 10.28 -21.76 10.68
N GLY A 184 10.33 -20.92 11.73
CA GLY A 184 11.43 -20.00 12.04
C GLY A 184 12.51 -20.56 12.95
#